data_AF-A0A8C0JH49-F1
#
_entry.id   AF-A0A8C0JH49-F1
#
_cell.length_a   1.000
_cell.length_b   1.000
_cell.length_c   1.000
_cell.angle_alpha   90.00
_cell.angle_beta   90.00
_cell.angle_gamma   90.00
#
_symmetry.space_group_name_H-M   'P 1'
#
loop_
_entity.id
_entity.type
_entity.pdbx_description
1 polymer ?
#
loop_
_entity_poly.entity_id
_entity_poly.type
_entity_poly.pdbx_seq_one_letter_code
_entity_poly.pdbx_strand_id
1 'polypeptide(L)'
;LPASGVLKKHFVGDKVMVLARAGLWQEVVTVPASQTYLMPDGMSFEEAAAFLVNYITAYMILFDFGNLRPNQSVLIHMAAGGVGTAAIQLCKTVENVTIFGTASASKHDALRESGVAHPIDYRSMDYVEEVRKISPKGVDIVLDPLGGSDTTKAFNLLKPMGKLITYGVANLLTGQKKNLMAMAKTWWNQFSINALQLLHLNKAVCGYHLGYMDEEFELIGGVVAKLVSLYSQGKIKPRIDSVWPFEQVSPSRGAGWQPPCVTLQAQPGAELVCSGVAELRDLLPFTQKEQLLLSSLQQKPKERGGVSCKGSQVT
;
A
#
# COMPACT_ATOMS: atom_id res chain seq x y z
N LEU A 1 8.89 -24.10 19.17
CA LEU A 1 9.34 -23.18 18.10
C LEU A 1 9.54 -21.83 18.76
N PRO A 2 10.77 -21.30 18.95
CA PRO A 2 10.89 -20.05 19.68
C PRO A 2 10.46 -18.90 18.78
N ALA A 3 9.51 -18.12 19.31
CA ALA A 3 8.94 -16.90 18.76
C ALA A 3 9.85 -15.69 19.03
N SER A 4 11.15 -15.82 18.75
CA SER A 4 12.09 -14.71 18.75
C SER A 4 12.89 -14.78 17.46
N GLY A 5 12.72 -13.77 16.61
CA GLY A 5 13.58 -13.52 15.46
C GLY A 5 14.98 -13.19 15.96
N VAL A 6 15.73 -14.21 16.37
CA VAL A 6 17.17 -14.10 16.52
C VAL A 6 17.68 -13.71 15.15
N LEU A 7 18.14 -12.46 15.03
CA LEU A 7 18.93 -11.97 13.90
C LEU A 7 19.97 -13.04 13.63
N LYS A 8 19.77 -13.85 12.58
CA LYS A 8 20.86 -14.67 12.07
C LYS A 8 21.99 -13.67 11.78
N LYS A 9 23.20 -13.96 12.28
CA LYS A 9 24.37 -13.17 11.92
C LYS A 9 24.39 -13.08 10.38
N HIS A 10 24.42 -11.86 9.87
CA HIS A 10 24.62 -11.63 8.45
C HIS A 10 26.10 -11.86 8.14
N PHE A 11 26.36 -12.56 7.05
CA PHE A 11 27.70 -12.80 6.53
C PHE A 11 27.84 -12.15 5.15
N VAL A 12 29.07 -11.80 4.80
CA VAL A 12 29.39 -11.37 3.43
C VAL A 12 28.99 -12.49 2.47
N GLY A 13 28.22 -12.15 1.43
CA GLY A 13 27.69 -13.10 0.45
C GLY A 13 26.25 -13.55 0.71
N ASP A 14 25.66 -13.23 1.86
CA ASP A 14 24.25 -13.48 2.11
C ASP A 14 23.36 -12.70 1.12
N LYS A 15 22.38 -13.38 0.53
CA LYS A 15 21.35 -12.75 -0.30
C LYS A 15 20.22 -12.26 0.60
N VAL A 16 19.93 -10.96 0.54
CA VAL A 16 18.96 -10.32 1.44
C VAL A 16 17.93 -9.49 0.68
N MET A 17 16.73 -9.43 1.24
CA MET A 17 15.70 -8.45 0.94
C MET A 17 15.79 -7.31 1.95
N VAL A 18 15.52 -6.08 1.52
CA VAL A 18 15.60 -4.89 2.37
C VAL A 18 14.27 -4.15 2.36
N LEU A 19 13.75 -3.80 3.55
CA LEU A 19 12.62 -2.88 3.69
C LEU A 19 13.12 -1.55 4.26
N ALA A 20 13.07 -0.49 3.47
CA ALA A 20 13.44 0.85 3.91
C ALA A 20 12.44 1.89 3.36
N ARG A 21 12.31 3.01 4.08
CA ARG A 21 11.39 4.10 3.73
C ARG A 21 11.78 4.79 2.42
N ALA A 22 13.07 4.91 2.14
CA ALA A 22 13.63 5.58 0.97
C ALA A 22 15.04 5.07 0.65
N GLY A 23 15.58 5.48 -0.49
CA GLY A 23 16.99 5.21 -0.84
C GLY A 23 17.26 3.79 -1.34
N LEU A 24 16.26 3.07 -1.87
CA LEU A 24 16.47 1.72 -2.43
C LEU A 24 16.74 1.73 -3.95
N TRP A 25 16.66 2.88 -4.62
CA TRP A 25 16.94 3.02 -6.05
C TRP A 25 18.39 3.44 -6.27
N GLN A 26 19.32 2.54 -5.98
CA GLN A 26 20.76 2.73 -6.14
C GLN A 26 21.47 1.36 -6.19
N GLU A 27 22.70 1.32 -6.68
CA GLU A 27 23.47 0.07 -6.80
C GLU A 27 24.00 -0.44 -5.45
N VAL A 28 24.28 0.46 -4.50
CA VAL A 28 24.81 0.14 -3.17
C VAL A 28 24.06 0.93 -2.12
N VAL A 29 23.62 0.28 -1.03
CA VAL A 29 22.93 0.94 0.08
C VAL A 29 23.46 0.42 1.42
N THR A 30 23.58 1.32 2.40
CA THR A 30 23.86 0.96 3.80
C THR A 30 22.58 1.13 4.61
N VAL A 31 22.15 0.05 5.27
CA VAL A 31 20.93 0.02 6.08
C VAL A 31 21.18 -0.66 7.42
N PRO A 32 20.36 -0.39 8.46
CA PRO A 32 20.36 -1.20 9.67
C PRO A 32 20.09 -2.68 9.37
N ALA A 33 20.84 -3.58 10.00
CA ALA A 33 20.65 -5.04 9.84
C ALA A 33 19.28 -5.54 10.35
N SER A 34 18.54 -4.72 11.09
CA SER A 34 17.15 -5.01 11.49
C SER A 34 16.14 -4.82 10.35
N GLN A 35 16.54 -4.16 9.26
CA GLN A 35 15.71 -3.92 8.06
C GLN A 35 15.97 -4.94 6.95
N THR A 36 16.86 -5.91 7.19
CA THR A 36 17.28 -6.91 6.22
C THR A 36 16.71 -8.28 6.58
N TYR A 37 16.30 -9.02 5.55
CA TYR A 37 15.71 -10.35 5.67
C TYR A 37 16.39 -11.29 4.68
N LEU A 38 16.84 -12.46 5.13
CA LEU A 38 17.46 -13.45 4.24
C LEU A 38 16.47 -13.92 3.17
N MET A 39 16.94 -14.01 1.93
CA MET A 39 16.18 -14.60 0.83
C MET A 39 16.08 -16.12 1.04
N PRO A 40 14.89 -16.73 0.87
CA PRO A 40 14.78 -18.19 0.83
C PRO A 40 15.47 -18.76 -0.41
N ASP A 41 15.91 -20.01 -0.31
CA ASP A 41 16.54 -20.73 -1.42
C ASP A 41 15.61 -20.81 -2.63
N GLY A 42 16.18 -20.62 -3.82
CA GLY A 42 15.43 -20.67 -5.09
C GLY A 42 14.66 -19.39 -5.44
N MET A 43 14.58 -18.40 -4.54
CA MET A 43 13.99 -17.09 -4.85
C MET A 43 14.93 -16.25 -5.72
N SER A 44 14.41 -15.74 -6.84
CA SER A 44 15.16 -14.80 -7.69
C SER A 44 15.23 -13.41 -7.05
N PHE A 45 16.18 -12.58 -7.47
CA PHE A 45 16.26 -11.20 -6.98
C PHE A 45 15.04 -10.37 -7.39
N GLU A 46 14.46 -10.64 -8.56
CA GLU A 46 13.24 -10.02 -9.04
C GLU A 46 12.05 -10.37 -8.15
N GLU A 47 11.90 -11.65 -7.80
CA GLU A 47 10.86 -12.12 -6.87
C GLU A 47 11.03 -11.48 -5.50
N ALA A 48 12.26 -11.47 -4.97
CA ALA A 48 12.63 -10.85 -3.71
C ALA A 48 12.28 -9.35 -3.65
N ALA A 49 12.60 -8.61 -4.71
CA ALA A 49 12.28 -7.18 -4.81
C ALA A 49 10.77 -6.90 -4.87
N ALA A 50 9.99 -7.81 -5.47
CA ALA A 50 8.52 -7.72 -5.54
C ALA A 50 7.80 -8.26 -4.28
N PHE A 51 8.54 -8.84 -3.32
CA PHE A 51 7.99 -9.59 -2.21
C PHE A 51 7.51 -8.70 -1.06
N LEU A 52 8.43 -7.96 -0.42
CA LEU A 52 8.19 -7.38 0.91
C LEU A 52 6.97 -6.45 0.97
N VAL A 53 6.97 -5.33 0.24
CA VAL A 53 5.90 -4.33 0.34
C VAL A 53 4.54 -4.91 -0.01
N ASN A 54 4.45 -5.68 -1.09
CA ASN A 54 3.20 -6.25 -1.58
C ASN A 54 2.62 -7.28 -0.61
N TYR A 55 3.43 -8.23 -0.16
CA TYR A 55 2.95 -9.34 0.67
C TYR A 55 2.81 -8.97 2.14
N ILE A 56 3.64 -8.09 2.70
CA ILE A 56 3.45 -7.57 4.06
C ILE A 56 2.12 -6.81 4.11
N THR A 57 1.89 -5.91 3.15
CA THR A 57 0.64 -5.15 3.07
C THR A 57 -0.55 -6.10 2.97
N ALA A 58 -0.54 -7.03 2.01
CA ALA A 58 -1.63 -7.98 1.82
C ALA A 58 -1.89 -8.85 3.06
N TYR A 59 -0.83 -9.30 3.75
CA TYR A 59 -0.97 -10.10 4.96
C TYR A 59 -1.63 -9.29 6.09
N MET A 60 -1.12 -8.10 6.39
CA MET A 60 -1.60 -7.27 7.50
C MET A 60 -3.07 -6.87 7.30
N ILE A 61 -3.46 -6.49 6.08
CA ILE A 61 -4.84 -6.06 5.80
C ILE A 61 -5.83 -7.23 5.79
N LEU A 62 -5.40 -8.43 5.37
CA LEU A 62 -6.27 -9.62 5.38
C LEU A 62 -6.38 -10.25 6.76
N PHE A 63 -5.27 -10.45 7.46
CA PHE A 63 -5.23 -11.25 8.69
C PHE A 63 -5.32 -10.39 9.95
N ASP A 64 -4.54 -9.31 10.07
CA ASP A 64 -4.51 -8.53 11.31
C ASP A 64 -5.73 -7.59 11.42
N PHE A 65 -6.05 -6.85 10.35
CA PHE A 65 -7.27 -6.04 10.32
C PHE A 65 -8.51 -6.80 9.86
N GLY A 66 -8.40 -7.54 8.75
CA GLY A 66 -9.53 -8.26 8.16
C GLY A 66 -9.99 -9.45 9.00
N ASN A 67 -9.08 -10.07 9.76
CA ASN A 67 -9.30 -11.33 10.47
C ASN A 67 -9.97 -12.36 9.54
N LEU A 68 -9.34 -12.60 8.38
CA LEU A 68 -9.80 -13.53 7.35
C LEU A 68 -9.92 -14.95 7.94
N ARG A 69 -11.09 -15.55 7.76
CA ARG A 69 -11.44 -16.90 8.24
C ARG A 69 -12.06 -17.73 7.11
N PRO A 70 -12.14 -19.06 7.29
CA PRO A 70 -12.82 -19.93 6.35
C PRO A 70 -14.25 -19.47 6.02
N ASN A 71 -14.68 -19.72 4.78
CA ASN A 71 -16.03 -19.42 4.27
C ASN A 71 -16.40 -17.92 4.19
N GLN A 72 -15.43 -17.01 4.27
CA GLN A 72 -15.67 -15.56 4.10
C GLN A 72 -15.54 -15.12 2.64
N SER A 73 -16.09 -13.93 2.32
CA SER A 73 -15.89 -13.29 1.02
C SER A 73 -15.06 -12.01 1.10
N VAL A 74 -14.17 -11.83 0.13
CA VAL A 74 -13.24 -10.69 0.05
C VAL A 74 -13.41 -9.98 -1.28
N LEU A 75 -13.56 -8.66 -1.25
CA LEU A 75 -13.46 -7.80 -2.43
C LEU A 75 -12.06 -7.17 -2.50
N ILE A 76 -11.33 -7.49 -3.56
CA ILE A 76 -9.98 -7.00 -3.83
C ILE A 76 -10.05 -6.01 -4.99
N HIS A 77 -9.92 -4.72 -4.69
CA HIS A 77 -9.76 -3.72 -5.73
C HIS A 77 -8.35 -3.75 -6.34
N MET A 78 -8.23 -3.40 -7.62
CA MET A 78 -6.98 -3.49 -8.38
C MET A 78 -6.34 -4.89 -8.29
N ALA A 79 -7.17 -5.93 -8.44
CA ALA A 79 -6.82 -7.32 -8.18
C ALA A 79 -5.59 -7.82 -8.98
N ALA A 80 -5.32 -7.21 -10.14
CA ALA A 80 -4.17 -7.55 -10.99
C ALA A 80 -2.89 -6.74 -10.69
N GLY A 81 -2.87 -5.95 -9.61
CA GLY A 81 -1.68 -5.23 -9.14
C GLY A 81 -0.81 -6.05 -8.19
N GLY A 82 0.32 -5.51 -7.74
CA GLY A 82 1.24 -6.19 -6.81
C GLY A 82 0.57 -6.66 -5.52
N VAL A 83 -0.03 -5.73 -4.76
CA VAL A 83 -0.78 -6.08 -3.53
C VAL A 83 -1.99 -6.96 -3.83
N GLY A 84 -2.72 -6.69 -4.93
CA GLY A 84 -3.91 -7.46 -5.31
C GLY A 84 -3.58 -8.93 -5.59
N THR A 85 -2.52 -9.20 -6.35
CA THR A 85 -2.07 -10.56 -6.65
C THR A 85 -1.51 -11.27 -5.43
N ALA A 86 -0.82 -10.56 -4.53
CA ALA A 86 -0.41 -11.10 -3.24
C ALA A 86 -1.62 -11.48 -2.36
N ALA A 87 -2.63 -10.60 -2.28
CA ALA A 87 -3.85 -10.84 -1.52
C ALA A 87 -4.65 -12.04 -2.04
N ILE A 88 -4.76 -12.21 -3.36
CA ILE A 88 -5.41 -13.40 -3.96
C ILE A 88 -4.72 -14.69 -3.50
N GLN A 89 -3.38 -14.71 -3.54
CA GLN A 89 -2.62 -15.90 -3.15
C GLN A 89 -2.76 -16.20 -1.66
N LEU A 90 -2.75 -15.18 -0.80
CA LEU A 90 -2.98 -15.33 0.64
C LEU A 90 -4.42 -15.77 0.96
N CYS A 91 -5.42 -15.27 0.26
CA CYS A 91 -6.80 -15.76 0.43
C CYS A 91 -6.92 -17.27 0.14
N LYS A 92 -6.15 -17.79 -0.82
CA LYS A 92 -6.13 -19.22 -1.17
C LYS A 92 -5.47 -20.11 -0.11
N THR A 93 -4.77 -19.54 0.87
CA THR A 93 -4.25 -20.32 2.00
C THR A 93 -5.32 -20.56 3.07
N VAL A 94 -6.53 -20.02 2.88
CA VAL A 94 -7.68 -20.15 3.79
C VAL A 94 -8.81 -20.87 3.06
N GLU A 95 -9.46 -21.81 3.76
CA GLU A 95 -10.49 -22.65 3.17
C GLU A 95 -11.73 -21.86 2.72
N ASN A 96 -12.25 -22.18 1.54
CA ASN A 96 -13.54 -21.70 1.03
C ASN A 96 -13.71 -20.16 1.00
N VAL A 97 -12.63 -19.40 0.80
CA VAL A 97 -12.73 -17.95 0.64
C VAL A 97 -13.23 -17.60 -0.76
N THR A 98 -14.30 -16.81 -0.86
CA THR A 98 -14.83 -16.31 -2.14
C THR A 98 -14.21 -14.97 -2.48
N ILE A 99 -13.50 -14.88 -3.61
CA ILE A 99 -12.78 -13.67 -4.02
C ILE A 99 -13.53 -12.95 -5.16
N PHE A 100 -13.91 -11.71 -4.92
CA PHE A 100 -14.34 -10.74 -5.93
C PHE A 100 -13.14 -9.84 -6.26
N GLY A 101 -12.86 -9.61 -7.53
CA GLY A 101 -11.68 -8.83 -7.95
C GLY A 101 -12.03 -7.78 -9.00
N THR A 102 -11.69 -6.51 -8.77
CA THR A 102 -11.87 -5.48 -9.80
C THR A 102 -10.61 -5.26 -10.62
N ALA A 103 -10.72 -5.34 -11.94
CA ALA A 103 -9.65 -5.06 -12.91
C ALA A 103 -10.24 -4.86 -14.32
N SER A 104 -9.45 -4.33 -15.26
CA SER A 104 -9.88 -4.24 -16.67
C SER A 104 -10.17 -5.62 -17.25
N ALA A 105 -11.17 -5.72 -18.12
CA ALA A 105 -11.61 -6.98 -18.74
C ALA A 105 -10.48 -7.83 -19.34
N SER A 106 -9.48 -7.19 -19.96
CA SER A 106 -8.30 -7.86 -20.53
C SER A 106 -7.47 -8.68 -19.54
N LYS A 107 -7.64 -8.47 -18.23
CA LYS A 107 -6.91 -9.18 -17.16
C LYS A 107 -7.76 -10.26 -16.48
N HIS A 108 -9.02 -10.43 -16.88
CA HIS A 108 -9.96 -11.30 -16.16
C HIS A 108 -9.59 -12.78 -16.23
N ASP A 109 -9.09 -13.26 -17.36
CA ASP A 109 -8.71 -14.67 -17.49
C ASP A 109 -7.56 -15.02 -16.54
N ALA A 110 -6.51 -14.19 -16.52
CA ALA A 110 -5.41 -14.32 -15.57
C ALA A 110 -5.87 -14.26 -14.10
N LEU A 111 -6.90 -13.46 -13.79
CA LEU A 111 -7.48 -13.40 -12.44
C LEU A 111 -8.25 -14.68 -12.09
N ARG A 112 -9.04 -15.23 -13.02
CA ARG A 112 -9.74 -16.51 -12.83
C ARG A 112 -8.75 -17.64 -12.56
N GLU A 113 -7.71 -17.75 -13.39
CA GLU A 113 -6.62 -18.72 -13.21
C GLU A 113 -5.92 -18.55 -11.85
N SER A 114 -5.78 -17.31 -11.39
CA SER A 114 -5.17 -17.01 -10.10
C SER A 114 -6.06 -17.37 -8.90
N GLY A 115 -7.37 -17.56 -9.10
CA GLY A 115 -8.35 -17.96 -8.08
C GLY A 115 -9.41 -16.92 -7.76
N VAL A 116 -9.55 -15.85 -8.56
CA VAL A 116 -10.66 -14.90 -8.43
C VAL A 116 -11.92 -15.54 -8.98
N ALA A 117 -12.89 -15.82 -8.10
CA ALA A 117 -14.17 -16.42 -8.49
C ALA A 117 -14.99 -15.47 -9.39
N HIS A 118 -14.95 -14.17 -9.08
CA HIS A 118 -15.78 -13.16 -9.74
C HIS A 118 -14.95 -11.93 -10.12
N PRO A 119 -14.25 -11.95 -11.27
CA PRO A 119 -13.60 -10.76 -11.80
C PRO A 119 -14.66 -9.78 -12.34
N ILE A 120 -14.50 -8.50 -12.02
CA ILE A 120 -15.44 -7.43 -12.36
C ILE A 120 -14.71 -6.33 -13.12
N ASP A 121 -15.25 -5.94 -14.28
CA ASP A 121 -14.72 -4.82 -15.05
C ASP A 121 -15.28 -3.50 -14.53
N TYR A 122 -14.48 -2.84 -13.68
CA TYR A 122 -14.84 -1.58 -13.04
C TYR A 122 -15.06 -0.40 -14.01
N ARG A 123 -14.68 -0.56 -15.29
CA ARG A 123 -14.84 0.48 -16.32
C ARG A 123 -16.19 0.45 -17.01
N SER A 124 -16.80 -0.74 -17.10
CA SER A 124 -18.05 -0.96 -17.83
C SER A 124 -19.23 -1.26 -16.91
N MET A 125 -18.98 -1.66 -15.65
CA MET A 125 -20.01 -2.09 -14.70
C MET A 125 -19.86 -1.39 -13.35
N ASP A 126 -20.96 -1.18 -12.62
CA ASP A 126 -20.89 -0.84 -11.20
C ASP A 126 -20.60 -2.10 -10.38
N TYR A 127 -19.41 -2.15 -9.78
CA TYR A 127 -18.97 -3.30 -9.01
C TYR A 127 -19.86 -3.61 -7.80
N VAL A 128 -20.56 -2.61 -7.23
CA VAL A 128 -21.47 -2.82 -6.10
C VAL A 128 -22.65 -3.67 -6.54
N GLU A 129 -23.21 -3.39 -7.72
CA GLU A 129 -24.32 -4.15 -8.28
C GLU A 129 -23.89 -5.57 -8.65
N GLU A 130 -22.73 -5.72 -9.32
CA GLU A 130 -22.20 -7.04 -9.68
C GLU A 130 -21.93 -7.92 -8.46
N VAL A 131 -21.35 -7.35 -7.40
CA VAL A 131 -21.18 -8.10 -6.14
C VAL A 131 -22.54 -8.48 -5.54
N ARG A 132 -23.53 -7.58 -5.53
CA ARG A 132 -24.85 -7.87 -4.95
C ARG A 132 -25.66 -8.90 -5.74
N LYS A 133 -25.47 -9.02 -7.05
CA LYS A 133 -26.09 -10.09 -7.86
C LYS A 133 -25.68 -11.49 -7.36
N ILE A 134 -24.45 -11.63 -6.89
CA ILE A 134 -23.87 -12.91 -6.46
C ILE A 134 -23.97 -13.07 -4.94
N SER A 135 -23.71 -12.01 -4.18
CA SER A 135 -23.77 -11.96 -2.72
C SER A 135 -24.63 -10.77 -2.27
N PRO A 136 -25.97 -10.92 -2.22
CA PRO A 136 -26.89 -9.82 -1.93
C PRO A 136 -26.63 -9.10 -0.60
N LYS A 137 -26.11 -9.84 0.39
CA LYS A 137 -25.74 -9.33 1.72
C LYS A 137 -24.41 -8.55 1.75
N GLY A 138 -23.65 -8.54 0.64
CA GLY A 138 -22.35 -7.87 0.56
C GLY A 138 -21.16 -8.81 0.75
N VAL A 139 -20.04 -8.29 1.25
CA VAL A 139 -18.79 -9.04 1.51
C VAL A 139 -18.28 -8.88 2.94
N ASP A 140 -17.43 -9.80 3.40
CA ASP A 140 -16.86 -9.77 4.75
C ASP A 140 -15.68 -8.79 4.86
N ILE A 141 -14.85 -8.71 3.82
CA ILE A 141 -13.65 -7.86 3.80
C ILE A 141 -13.59 -7.10 2.48
N VAL A 142 -13.29 -5.80 2.54
CA VAL A 142 -12.97 -5.00 1.36
C VAL A 142 -11.57 -4.40 1.50
N LEU A 143 -10.73 -4.62 0.49
CA LEU A 143 -9.39 -4.03 0.38
C LEU A 143 -9.47 -2.82 -0.57
N ASP A 144 -9.31 -1.62 -0.03
CA ASP A 144 -9.48 -0.34 -0.73
C ASP A 144 -8.15 0.41 -0.92
N PRO A 145 -7.49 0.31 -2.10
CA PRO A 145 -6.36 1.15 -2.47
C PRO A 145 -6.79 2.48 -3.14
N LEU A 146 -8.09 2.70 -3.36
CA LEU A 146 -8.61 3.76 -4.24
C LEU A 146 -8.83 5.06 -3.46
N GLY A 147 -9.54 4.99 -2.34
CA GLY A 147 -9.95 6.14 -1.53
C GLY A 147 -11.08 6.97 -2.14
N GLY A 148 -11.57 7.95 -1.38
CA GLY A 148 -12.61 8.89 -1.82
C GLY A 148 -14.00 8.27 -1.86
N SER A 149 -14.74 8.47 -2.95
CA SER A 149 -16.12 7.98 -3.09
C SER A 149 -16.24 6.46 -3.10
N ASP A 150 -15.19 5.74 -3.54
CA ASP A 150 -15.16 4.28 -3.53
C ASP A 150 -15.15 3.71 -2.11
N THR A 151 -14.52 4.40 -1.16
CA THR A 151 -14.54 4.02 0.26
C THR A 151 -15.97 3.98 0.81
N THR A 152 -16.82 4.95 0.45
CA THR A 152 -18.25 4.98 0.83
C THR A 152 -19.02 3.81 0.22
N LYS A 153 -18.84 3.55 -1.08
CA LYS A 153 -19.47 2.42 -1.77
C LYS A 153 -19.07 1.09 -1.14
N ALA A 154 -17.77 0.90 -0.91
CA ALA A 154 -17.20 -0.27 -0.27
C ALA A 154 -17.75 -0.50 1.15
N PHE A 155 -17.85 0.55 1.97
CA PHE A 155 -18.41 0.45 3.33
C PHE A 155 -19.86 -0.05 3.32
N ASN A 156 -20.67 0.47 2.39
CA ASN A 156 -22.08 0.06 2.24
C ASN A 156 -22.24 -1.36 1.70
N LEU A 157 -21.18 -1.91 1.08
CA LEU A 157 -21.12 -3.28 0.58
C LEU A 157 -20.69 -4.30 1.64
N LEU A 158 -20.31 -3.87 2.85
CA LEU A 158 -19.96 -4.81 3.92
C LEU A 158 -21.19 -5.54 4.48
N LYS A 159 -21.01 -6.84 4.76
CA LYS A 159 -21.87 -7.64 5.64
C LYS A 159 -21.77 -7.16 7.09
N PRO A 160 -22.68 -7.58 7.99
CA PRO A 160 -22.44 -7.49 9.44
C PRO A 160 -21.11 -8.15 9.82
N MET A 161 -20.40 -7.54 10.76
CA MET A 161 -19.03 -7.84 11.18
C MET A 161 -17.96 -7.66 10.08
N GLY A 162 -18.33 -7.02 8.96
CA GLY A 162 -17.42 -6.76 7.86
C GLY A 162 -16.44 -5.63 8.13
N LYS A 163 -15.29 -5.66 7.45
CA LYS A 163 -14.22 -4.67 7.57
C LYS A 163 -13.86 -4.08 6.23
N LEU A 164 -13.77 -2.75 6.19
CA LEU A 164 -13.17 -2.00 5.10
C LEU A 164 -11.76 -1.59 5.52
N ILE A 165 -10.74 -1.98 4.76
CA ILE A 165 -9.35 -1.61 5.02
C ILE A 165 -8.86 -0.74 3.87
N THR A 166 -8.67 0.55 4.15
CA THR A 166 -8.11 1.51 3.18
C THR A 166 -6.58 1.54 3.34
N TYR A 167 -5.87 1.32 2.23
CA TYR A 167 -4.40 1.26 2.24
C TYR A 167 -3.74 2.02 1.07
N GLY A 168 -4.51 2.85 0.39
CA GLY A 168 -4.04 3.70 -0.69
C GLY A 168 -5.03 4.79 -1.05
N VAL A 169 -4.57 5.71 -1.89
CA VAL A 169 -5.34 6.84 -2.41
C VAL A 169 -5.15 6.96 -3.93
N ALA A 170 -5.23 5.83 -4.64
CA ALA A 170 -4.94 5.77 -6.08
C ALA A 170 -5.78 6.76 -6.91
N ASN A 171 -7.01 7.05 -6.51
CA ASN A 171 -7.88 8.03 -7.17
C ASN A 171 -7.30 9.47 -7.11
N LEU A 172 -6.44 9.79 -6.13
CA LEU A 172 -5.79 11.09 -6.02
C LEU A 172 -4.56 11.23 -6.91
N LEU A 173 -3.93 10.10 -7.25
CA LEU A 173 -2.71 10.07 -8.07
C LEU A 173 -3.00 10.27 -9.57
N THR A 174 -4.22 9.97 -10.02
CA THR A 174 -4.66 10.19 -11.40
C THR A 174 -5.07 11.65 -11.69
N GLY A 175 -5.21 12.47 -10.65
CA GLY A 175 -5.49 13.90 -10.79
C GLY A 175 -4.19 14.68 -11.06
N GLN A 176 -4.12 15.45 -12.15
CA GLN A 176 -2.97 16.29 -12.45
C GLN A 176 -2.58 17.17 -11.24
N LYS A 177 -1.28 17.13 -10.89
CA LYS A 177 -0.60 17.63 -9.69
C LYS A 177 -0.79 19.12 -9.29
N LYS A 178 -1.79 19.86 -9.77
CA LYS A 178 -1.90 21.31 -9.51
C LYS A 178 -3.29 21.85 -9.22
N ASN A 179 -4.33 21.01 -9.09
CA ASN A 179 -5.67 21.54 -8.86
C ASN A 179 -6.06 21.51 -7.37
N LEU A 180 -5.83 22.62 -6.65
CA LEU A 180 -6.32 22.84 -5.28
C LEU A 180 -7.83 22.58 -5.14
N MET A 181 -8.60 22.81 -6.21
CA MET A 181 -10.04 22.50 -6.25
C MET A 181 -10.30 20.98 -6.21
N ALA A 182 -9.44 20.17 -6.84
CA ALA A 182 -9.53 18.72 -6.77
C ALA A 182 -9.19 18.22 -5.36
N MET A 183 -8.19 18.81 -4.70
CA MET A 183 -7.88 18.50 -3.29
C MET A 183 -9.03 18.91 -2.35
N ALA A 184 -9.62 20.09 -2.53
CA ALA A 184 -10.78 20.53 -1.76
C ALA A 184 -12.00 19.62 -1.98
N LYS A 185 -12.24 19.20 -3.23
CA LYS A 185 -13.30 18.24 -3.57
C LYS A 185 -13.06 16.86 -2.96
N THR A 186 -11.81 16.41 -2.89
CA THR A 186 -11.43 15.19 -2.17
C THR A 186 -11.73 15.31 -0.68
N TRP A 187 -11.39 16.44 -0.06
CA TRP A 187 -11.66 16.70 1.35
C TRP A 187 -13.17 16.75 1.62
N TRP A 188 -13.95 17.32 0.69
CA TRP A 188 -15.42 17.34 0.75
C TRP A 188 -16.06 15.96 0.56
N ASN A 189 -15.47 15.11 -0.28
CA ASN A 189 -15.92 13.74 -0.55
C ASN A 189 -15.24 12.70 0.35
N GLN A 190 -14.60 13.15 1.43
CA GLN A 190 -13.94 12.25 2.36
C GLN A 190 -15.00 11.42 3.08
N PHE A 191 -14.83 10.10 3.01
CA PHE A 191 -15.65 9.17 3.78
C PHE A 191 -15.54 9.54 5.27
N SER A 192 -16.70 9.74 5.91
CA SER A 192 -16.81 10.06 7.32
C SER A 192 -17.85 9.16 7.95
N ILE A 193 -17.49 8.55 9.08
CA ILE A 193 -18.37 7.69 9.86
C ILE A 193 -18.09 7.89 11.34
N ASN A 194 -19.14 7.96 12.15
CA ASN A 194 -19.00 8.08 13.59
C ASN A 194 -19.15 6.73 14.30
N ALA A 195 -18.70 6.67 15.57
CA ALA A 195 -18.72 5.46 16.36
C ALA A 195 -20.13 4.88 16.57
N LEU A 196 -21.16 5.74 16.72
CA LEU A 196 -22.54 5.29 16.87
C LEU A 196 -23.07 4.62 15.60
N GLN A 197 -22.70 5.12 14.42
CA GLN A 197 -23.03 4.47 13.15
C GLN A 197 -22.35 3.10 13.03
N LEU A 198 -21.07 2.99 13.40
CA LEU A 198 -20.37 1.69 13.41
C LEU A 198 -21.02 0.69 14.37
N LEU A 199 -21.42 1.16 15.56
CA LEU A 199 -22.11 0.36 16.58
C LEU A 199 -23.46 -0.17 16.05
N HIS A 200 -24.27 0.69 15.43
CA HIS A 200 -25.57 0.26 14.88
C HIS A 200 -25.44 -0.66 13.66
N LEU A 201 -24.42 -0.44 12.82
CA LEU A 201 -24.22 -1.21 11.58
C LEU A 201 -23.45 -2.51 11.78
N ASN A 202 -22.79 -2.69 12.94
CA ASN A 202 -21.87 -3.79 13.21
C ASN A 202 -20.78 -3.91 12.14
N LYS A 203 -20.10 -2.81 11.81
CA LYS A 203 -19.03 -2.76 10.80
C LYS A 203 -17.78 -2.11 11.37
N ALA A 204 -16.63 -2.35 10.74
CA ALA A 204 -15.39 -1.65 11.06
C ALA A 204 -14.74 -1.02 9.83
N VAL A 205 -13.98 0.05 10.08
CA VAL A 205 -13.17 0.76 9.08
C VAL A 205 -11.75 0.85 9.64
N CYS A 206 -10.77 0.45 8.83
CA CYS A 206 -9.37 0.39 9.19
C CYS A 206 -8.54 1.16 8.17
N GLY A 207 -7.44 1.75 8.61
CA GLY A 207 -6.42 2.36 7.75
C GLY A 207 -5.10 1.63 7.91
N TYR A 208 -4.41 1.37 6.82
CA TYR A 208 -3.09 0.73 6.84
C TYR A 208 -2.13 1.41 5.87
N HIS A 209 -0.91 1.68 6.30
CA HIS A 209 0.15 2.12 5.40
C HIS A 209 1.51 1.70 5.97
N LEU A 210 2.21 0.83 5.25
CA LEU A 210 3.47 0.24 5.72
C LEU A 210 4.54 1.30 6.04
N GLY A 211 4.65 2.37 5.24
CA GLY A 211 5.61 3.45 5.48
C GLY A 211 5.32 4.38 6.67
N TYR A 212 4.28 4.10 7.47
CA TYR A 212 4.05 4.74 8.77
C TYR A 212 4.26 3.75 9.93
N MET A 213 4.82 2.56 9.65
CA MET A 213 5.10 1.49 10.62
C MET A 213 6.62 1.28 10.80
N ASP A 214 7.41 2.33 10.56
CA ASP A 214 8.88 2.25 10.38
C ASP A 214 9.63 1.75 11.64
N GLU A 215 9.00 1.77 12.82
CA GLU A 215 9.61 1.38 14.11
C GLU A 215 9.17 -0.01 14.60
N GLU A 216 8.17 -0.62 13.95
CA GLU A 216 7.53 -1.88 14.38
C GLU A 216 8.27 -3.11 13.82
N PHE A 217 9.59 -3.16 14.00
CA PHE A 217 10.47 -4.18 13.39
C PHE A 217 10.13 -5.61 13.82
N GLU A 218 9.74 -5.82 15.08
CA GLU A 218 9.37 -7.15 15.58
C GLU A 218 8.09 -7.67 14.93
N LEU A 219 7.08 -6.80 14.81
CA LEU A 219 5.82 -7.10 14.15
C LEU A 219 6.04 -7.43 12.67
N ILE A 220 6.76 -6.56 11.96
CA ILE A 220 7.07 -6.75 10.54
C ILE A 220 7.92 -8.01 10.35
N GLY A 221 8.95 -8.23 11.17
CA GLY A 221 9.80 -9.40 11.09
C GLY A 221 9.03 -10.70 11.32
N GLY A 222 8.08 -10.71 12.24
CA GLY A 222 7.16 -11.84 12.45
C GLY A 222 6.30 -12.14 11.22
N VAL A 223 5.81 -11.11 10.53
CA VAL A 223 5.05 -11.25 9.28
C VAL A 223 5.95 -11.75 8.14
N VAL A 224 7.14 -11.19 7.98
CA VAL A 224 8.10 -11.64 6.95
C VAL A 224 8.46 -13.11 7.16
N ALA A 225 8.68 -13.56 8.39
CA ALA A 225 8.96 -14.97 8.68
C ALA A 225 7.81 -15.89 8.24
N LYS A 226 6.56 -15.51 8.49
CA LYS A 226 5.38 -16.26 8.02
C LYS A 226 5.31 -16.29 6.49
N LEU A 227 5.55 -15.16 5.83
CA LEU A 227 5.54 -15.05 4.38
C LEU A 227 6.64 -15.90 3.73
N VAL A 228 7.87 -15.85 4.24
CA VAL A 228 8.98 -16.69 3.77
C VAL A 228 8.65 -18.18 3.93
N SER A 229 7.99 -18.55 5.03
CA SER A 229 7.50 -19.93 5.22
C SER A 229 6.44 -20.32 4.17
N LEU A 230 5.49 -19.44 3.86
CA LEU A 230 4.49 -19.67 2.80
C LEU A 230 5.14 -19.78 1.41
N TYR A 231 6.15 -18.96 1.11
CA TYR A 231 6.90 -19.02 -0.14
C TYR A 231 7.63 -20.37 -0.26
N SER A 232 8.33 -20.78 0.81
CA SER A 232 9.08 -22.04 0.84
C SER A 232 8.17 -23.27 0.72
N GLN A 233 6.91 -23.16 1.14
CA GLN A 233 5.87 -24.17 0.93
C GLN A 233 5.24 -24.15 -0.47
N GLY A 234 5.67 -23.24 -1.35
CA GLY A 234 5.09 -23.05 -2.69
C GLY A 234 3.67 -22.48 -2.69
N LYS A 235 3.20 -21.93 -1.56
CA LYS A 235 1.84 -21.37 -1.42
C LYS A 235 1.71 -19.97 -1.98
N ILE A 236 2.81 -19.22 -2.00
CA ILE A 236 2.88 -17.88 -2.59
C ILE A 236 4.09 -17.77 -3.52
N LYS A 237 3.94 -17.04 -4.61
CA LYS A 237 4.96 -16.77 -5.61
C LYS A 237 4.74 -15.37 -6.22
N PRO A 238 5.67 -14.41 -6.04
CA PRO A 238 5.58 -13.10 -6.69
C PRO A 238 5.45 -13.22 -8.21
N ARG A 239 4.54 -12.43 -8.78
CA ARG A 239 4.43 -12.29 -10.24
C ARG A 239 5.15 -11.02 -10.67
N ILE A 240 6.14 -11.16 -11.54
CA ILE A 240 6.87 -10.03 -12.12
C ILE A 240 6.15 -9.58 -13.38
N ASP A 241 5.82 -8.29 -13.44
CA ASP A 241 5.18 -7.68 -14.62
C ASP A 241 6.26 -7.28 -15.64
N SER A 242 7.23 -6.48 -15.20
CA SER A 242 8.32 -6.00 -16.04
C SER A 242 9.54 -5.60 -15.21
N VAL A 243 10.74 -5.65 -15.81
CA VAL A 243 12.00 -5.24 -15.20
C VAL A 243 12.61 -4.16 -16.09
N TRP A 244 13.09 -3.07 -15.49
CA TRP A 244 13.60 -1.92 -16.22
C TRP A 244 14.98 -1.51 -15.69
N PRO A 245 15.92 -1.13 -16.57
CA PRO A 245 17.20 -0.60 -16.14
C PRO A 245 17.04 0.86 -15.67
N PHE A 246 18.00 1.35 -14.88
CA PHE A 246 17.91 2.66 -14.22
C PHE A 246 17.75 3.82 -15.22
N GLU A 247 18.38 3.73 -16.40
CA GLU A 247 18.33 4.76 -17.44
C GLU A 247 16.93 4.95 -18.04
N GLN A 248 16.05 3.95 -17.91
CA GLN A 248 14.68 3.99 -18.42
C GLN A 248 13.68 4.55 -17.40
N VAL A 249 14.14 4.88 -16.18
CA VAL A 249 13.32 5.51 -15.14
C VAL A 249 13.15 7.00 -15.47
N SER A 250 12.06 7.36 -16.13
CA SER A 250 11.79 8.76 -16.48
C SER A 250 11.35 9.60 -15.26
N PRO A 251 11.96 10.78 -15.01
CA PRO A 251 11.51 11.71 -13.95
C PRO A 251 10.07 12.24 -14.13
N SER A 252 9.53 12.14 -15.35
CA SER A 252 8.20 12.64 -15.72
C SER A 252 7.04 11.75 -15.28
N ARG A 253 7.33 10.48 -14.91
CA ARG A 253 6.35 9.59 -14.28
C ARG A 253 6.28 9.96 -12.81
N GLY A 254 5.51 11.01 -12.53
CA GLY A 254 5.58 11.74 -11.26
C GLY A 254 5.59 10.86 -10.01
N ALA A 255 6.15 11.37 -8.91
CA ALA A 255 6.40 10.76 -7.58
C ALA A 255 5.38 9.76 -6.93
N GLY A 256 4.25 9.42 -7.56
CA GLY A 256 3.35 8.34 -7.16
C GLY A 256 3.14 7.26 -8.24
N TRP A 257 3.87 7.28 -9.34
CA TRP A 257 3.80 6.23 -10.37
C TRP A 257 4.70 5.06 -9.96
N GLN A 258 4.08 3.97 -9.50
CA GLN A 258 4.70 2.67 -9.35
C GLN A 258 3.94 1.67 -10.23
N PRO A 259 4.60 1.00 -11.19
CA PRO A 259 3.97 -0.11 -11.89
C PRO A 259 3.74 -1.27 -10.92
N PRO A 260 2.82 -2.18 -11.23
CA PRO A 260 2.39 -3.21 -10.30
C PRO A 260 3.53 -4.12 -9.81
N CYS A 261 4.61 -4.27 -10.58
CA CYS A 261 5.89 -4.87 -10.18
C CYS A 261 6.99 -4.36 -11.14
N VAL A 262 7.73 -3.31 -10.77
CA VAL A 262 9.03 -2.99 -11.41
C VAL A 262 10.14 -3.27 -10.43
N THR A 263 10.98 -4.24 -10.81
CA THR A 263 12.29 -4.41 -10.22
C THR A 263 13.29 -3.61 -11.05
N LEU A 264 14.14 -2.83 -10.39
CA LEU A 264 15.30 -2.20 -11.00
C LEU A 264 16.50 -3.12 -10.79
N GLN A 265 17.18 -3.48 -11.87
CA GLN A 265 18.37 -4.34 -11.82
C GLN A 265 19.60 -3.49 -12.12
N ALA A 266 20.61 -3.55 -11.24
CA ALA A 266 21.94 -3.01 -11.52
C ALA A 266 22.65 -3.89 -12.57
N GLN A 267 23.54 -3.30 -13.38
CA GLN A 267 24.24 -4.02 -14.44
C GLN A 267 25.11 -5.16 -13.85
N PRO A 268 25.28 -6.31 -14.54
CA PRO A 268 26.11 -7.40 -14.04
C PRO A 268 27.58 -6.98 -13.98
N GLY A 269 28.20 -6.98 -12.79
CA GLY A 269 29.64 -6.74 -12.66
C GLY A 269 30.13 -6.10 -11.35
N ALA A 270 29.26 -5.68 -10.44
CA ALA A 270 29.70 -5.13 -9.15
C ALA A 270 29.85 -6.24 -8.09
N GLU A 271 31.10 -6.54 -7.73
CA GLU A 271 31.42 -7.34 -6.54
C GLU A 271 30.88 -6.64 -5.28
N LEU A 272 30.15 -7.39 -4.45
CA LEU A 272 29.69 -6.97 -3.14
C LEU A 272 30.90 -6.83 -2.21
N VAL A 273 31.44 -5.62 -2.12
CA VAL A 273 32.42 -5.26 -1.08
C VAL A 273 31.68 -4.53 0.03
N CYS A 274 31.40 -5.27 1.11
CA CYS A 274 31.08 -4.69 2.41
C CYS A 274 32.30 -3.90 2.92
N SER A 275 32.24 -2.57 2.82
CA SER A 275 32.72 -1.59 3.80
C SER A 275 33.13 -0.30 3.07
N GLY A 276 32.64 0.85 3.56
CA GLY A 276 33.08 2.14 3.06
C GLY A 276 32.22 3.26 3.63
N VAL A 277 32.65 3.80 4.77
CA VAL A 277 32.09 5.00 5.41
C VAL A 277 32.24 6.20 4.48
N ALA A 278 31.15 6.93 4.22
CA ALA A 278 31.20 8.28 3.66
C ALA A 278 30.03 9.13 4.20
N GLU A 279 30.34 10.39 4.47
CA GLU A 279 29.69 11.31 5.41
C GLU A 279 28.24 11.70 5.08
N LEU A 280 27.46 11.87 6.16
CA LEU A 280 26.21 12.61 6.18
C LEU A 280 26.42 14.03 5.65
N ARG A 281 25.68 14.41 4.60
CA ARG A 281 25.23 15.80 4.41
C ARG A 281 23.93 15.88 3.60
N ASP A 282 22.95 16.48 4.27
CA ASP A 282 21.84 17.27 3.72
C ASP A 282 20.82 16.59 2.80
N LEU A 283 19.91 15.82 3.39
CA LEU A 283 18.54 15.72 2.91
C LEU A 283 17.58 15.91 4.08
N LEU A 284 17.08 17.14 4.26
CA LEU A 284 15.97 17.40 5.16
C LEU A 284 14.74 16.60 4.69
N PRO A 285 14.11 15.80 5.56
CA PRO A 285 12.97 14.99 5.19
C PRO A 285 11.76 15.86 4.78
N PHE A 286 11.03 15.37 3.79
CA PHE A 286 9.85 15.98 3.16
C PHE A 286 8.77 16.48 4.17
N THR A 287 8.77 15.94 5.39
CA THR A 287 7.88 16.27 6.49
C THR A 287 8.03 17.69 7.03
N GLN A 288 9.23 18.30 6.95
CA GLN A 288 9.41 19.68 7.42
C GLN A 288 8.73 20.71 6.50
N LYS A 289 8.67 20.43 5.18
CA LYS A 289 7.93 21.28 4.23
C LYS A 289 6.43 21.28 4.48
N GLU A 290 5.88 20.13 4.88
CA GLU A 290 4.46 19.99 5.21
C GLU A 290 4.11 20.63 6.56
N GLN A 291 4.97 20.51 7.57
CA GLN A 291 4.80 21.23 8.84
C GLN A 291 4.89 22.75 8.68
N LEU A 292 5.80 23.24 7.82
CA LEU A 292 5.88 24.65 7.46
C LEU A 292 4.60 25.13 6.75
N LEU A 293 4.06 24.34 5.82
CA LEU A 293 2.77 24.65 5.18
C LEU A 293 1.61 24.64 6.18
N LEU A 294 1.55 23.67 7.09
CA LEU A 294 0.52 23.58 8.14
C LEU A 294 0.57 24.78 9.09
N SER A 295 1.76 25.25 9.46
CA SER A 295 1.93 26.44 10.30
C SER A 295 1.47 27.73 9.60
N SER A 296 1.64 27.82 8.28
CA SER A 296 1.19 28.97 7.48
C SER A 296 -0.34 29.04 7.28
N LEU A 297 -1.03 27.89 7.35
CA LEU A 297 -2.49 27.81 7.19
C LEU A 297 -3.26 27.96 8.51
N GLN A 298 -2.60 27.83 9.66
CA GLN A 298 -3.21 27.99 10.98
C GLN A 298 -3.25 29.44 11.51
N GLN A 299 -2.64 30.41 10.82
CA GLN A 299 -2.75 31.81 11.18
C GLN A 299 -4.08 32.39 10.67
N LYS A 300 -5.12 32.36 11.52
CA LYS A 300 -6.32 33.19 11.34
C LYS A 300 -5.92 34.68 11.31
N PRO A 301 -6.48 35.50 10.40
CA PRO A 301 -6.30 36.94 10.47
C PRO A 301 -6.97 37.47 11.74
N LYS A 302 -6.18 38.08 12.61
CA LYS A 302 -6.67 38.87 13.75
C LYS A 302 -7.44 40.07 13.19
N GLU A 303 -8.71 40.18 13.58
CA GLU A 303 -9.53 41.36 13.39
C GLU A 303 -8.77 42.63 13.86
N ARG A 304 -8.78 43.67 13.03
CA ARG A 304 -8.73 45.05 13.52
C ARG A 304 -9.89 45.82 12.89
N GLY A 305 -10.96 45.95 13.69
CA GLY A 305 -12.01 46.93 13.46
C GLY A 305 -11.42 48.34 13.41
N GLY A 306 -12.00 49.15 12.53
CA GLY A 306 -11.43 50.43 12.08
C GLY A 306 -11.64 51.61 13.02
N VAL A 307 -10.98 52.71 12.66
CA VAL A 307 -11.45 54.08 12.86
C VAL A 307 -11.02 54.90 11.64
N SER A 308 -11.99 55.61 11.08
CA SER A 308 -11.89 56.59 10.00
C SER A 308 -11.43 57.95 10.54
N CYS A 309 -10.57 58.67 9.82
CA CYS A 309 -10.82 60.04 9.29
C CYS A 309 -9.54 60.80 8.91
N LYS A 310 -9.54 61.28 7.66
CA LYS A 310 -9.06 62.58 7.12
C LYS A 310 -7.83 63.29 7.74
N GLY A 311 -6.92 63.71 6.85
CA GLY A 311 -6.22 65.01 6.98
C GLY A 311 -4.74 65.05 6.57
N SER A 312 -4.50 65.35 5.28
CA SER A 312 -3.55 66.34 4.70
C SER A 312 -2.17 66.68 5.30
N GLN A 313 -1.24 66.98 4.36
CA GLN A 313 0.07 67.68 4.40
C GLN A 313 1.30 66.77 4.61
N VAL A 314 2.18 66.58 3.60
CA VAL A 314 3.16 67.49 2.96
C VAL A 314 4.27 67.92 3.93
N THR A 315 5.40 67.21 3.91
CA THR A 315 6.72 67.68 3.45
C THR A 315 7.68 66.49 3.36
#